data_AF-A0A165KF68-F1
#
_entry.id   AF-A0A165KF68-F1
#
_cell.length_a   1.000
_cell.length_b   1.000
_cell.length_c   1.000
_cell.angle_alpha   90.00
_cell.angle_beta   90.00
_cell.angle_gamma   90.00
#
_symmetry.space_group_name_H-M   'P 1'
#
loop_
_entity.id
_entity.type
_entity.pdbx_description
1 polymer ?
#
loop_
_entity_poly.entity_id
_entity_poly.type
_entity_poly.pdbx_seq_one_letter_code
_entity_poly.pdbx_strand_id
1 'polypeptide(L)' 'TLSDVRAFLGTIGVCRIFIKNFAHRADALVRLTRKDMPFEWGPAQQQAQDDLKQALLESPALRSIDYDSKAPVILA' A
#
# COMPACT_ATOMS: atom_id res chain seq x y z
N THR A 1 17.66 1.82 4.01
CA THR A 1 17.75 1.95 5.48
C THR A 1 16.36 1.88 6.09
N LEU A 2 16.26 1.72 7.42
CA LEU A 2 14.95 1.68 8.10
C LEU A 2 14.16 2.99 7.91
N SER A 3 14.85 4.12 7.89
CA SER A 3 14.27 5.43 7.56
C SER A 3 13.68 5.47 6.16
N ASP A 4 14.36 4.89 5.16
CA ASP A 4 13.85 4.85 3.77
C ASP A 4 12.57 4.01 3.66
N VAL A 5 12.48 2.90 4.40
CA VAL A 5 11.26 2.07 4.42
C VAL A 5 10.10 2.83 5.04
N ARG A 6 10.34 3.57 6.13
CA ARG A 6 9.31 4.45 6.73
C ARG A 6 8.90 5.57 5.78
N ALA A 7 9.84 6.20 5.09
CA ALA A 7 9.56 7.23 4.09
C ALA A 7 8.73 6.66 2.94
N PHE A 8 9.11 5.51 2.39
CA PHE A 8 8.36 4.83 1.33
C PHE A 8 6.94 4.49 1.78
N LEU A 9 6.78 3.85 2.94
CA LEU A 9 5.47 3.50 3.50
C LEU A 9 4.61 4.74 3.77
N GLY A 10 5.21 5.84 4.23
CA GLY A 10 4.53 7.13 4.39
C GLY A 10 4.00 7.67 3.08
N THR A 11 4.84 7.72 2.04
CA THR A 11 4.46 8.22 0.71
C THR A 11 3.36 7.37 0.08
N ILE A 12 3.55 6.06 0.00
CA ILE A 12 2.57 5.17 -0.64
C ILE A 12 1.30 5.01 0.19
N GLY A 13 1.40 5.25 1.51
CA GLY A 13 0.26 5.27 2.43
C GLY A 13 -0.76 6.36 2.11
N VAL A 14 -0.35 7.49 1.51
CA VAL A 14 -1.28 8.53 1.01
C VAL A 14 -2.20 7.97 -0.06
N CYS A 15 -1.69 7.07 -0.90
CA CYS A 15 -2.42 6.44 -1.98
C CYS A 15 -3.01 5.08 -1.59
N ARG A 16 -3.06 4.71 -0.30
CA ARG A 16 -3.51 3.39 0.15
C ARG A 16 -4.92 3.02 -0.30
N ILE A 17 -5.81 4.01 -0.46
CA ILE A 17 -7.21 3.81 -0.86
C ILE A 17 -7.36 3.29 -2.30
N PHE A 18 -6.33 3.52 -3.12
CA PHE A 18 -6.27 3.08 -4.52
C PHE A 18 -5.69 1.67 -4.65
N ILE A 19 -5.01 1.19 -3.61
CA ILE A 19 -4.26 -0.07 -3.65
C ILE A 19 -5.09 -1.16 -2.97
N LYS A 20 -5.69 -2.03 -3.77
CA LYS A 20 -6.43 -3.20 -3.26
C LYS A 20 -5.54 -4.04 -2.36
N ASN A 21 -6.03 -4.41 -1.17
CA ASN A 21 -5.32 -5.22 -0.18
C ASN A 21 -3.98 -4.61 0.30
N PHE A 22 -3.90 -3.27 0.38
CA PHE A 22 -2.68 -2.56 0.79
C PHE A 22 -1.98 -3.17 2.02
N ALA A 23 -2.70 -3.44 3.10
CA ALA A 23 -2.12 -3.98 4.34
C ALA A 23 -1.43 -5.34 4.13
N HIS A 24 -2.02 -6.21 3.31
CA HIS A 24 -1.42 -7.50 2.98
C HIS A 24 -0.15 -7.34 2.13
N ARG A 25 -0.20 -6.47 1.11
CA ARG A 25 0.95 -6.19 0.23
C ARG A 25 2.11 -5.55 0.98
N ALA A 26 1.81 -4.66 1.93
CA ALA A 26 2.81 -3.95 2.72
C ALA A 26 3.37 -4.76 3.91
N ASP A 27 2.83 -5.93 4.26
CA ASP A 27 3.19 -6.65 5.50
C ASP A 27 4.69 -6.90 5.62
N ALA A 28 5.34 -7.32 4.54
CA ALA A 28 6.78 -7.58 4.52
C ALA A 28 7.62 -6.33 4.84
N LEU A 29 7.17 -5.14 4.43
CA LEU A 29 7.81 -3.86 4.72
C LEU A 29 7.46 -3.36 6.12
N VAL A 30 6.20 -3.53 6.55
CA VAL A 30 5.75 -3.15 7.90
C VAL A 30 6.51 -3.93 8.96
N ARG A 31 6.77 -5.23 8.75
CA ARG A 31 7.60 -6.06 9.65
C ARG A 31 8.99 -5.48 9.90
N LEU A 32 9.62 -4.86 8.90
CA LEU A 32 10.93 -4.22 9.05
C LEU A 32 10.91 -3.00 9.98
N THR A 33 9.73 -2.43 10.24
CA THR A 33 9.57 -1.25 11.09
C THR A 33 9.23 -1.59 12.54
N ARG A 34 8.98 -2.88 12.85
CA ARG A 34 8.66 -3.34 14.20
C ARG A 34 9.88 -3.22 15.11
N LYS A 35 9.62 -2.95 16.40
CA LYS A 35 10.65 -2.94 17.44
C LYS A 35 11.24 -4.36 17.55
N ASP A 36 12.55 -4.44 17.78
CA ASP A 36 13.29 -5.68 18.00
C ASP A 36 13.38 -6.65 16.79
N MET A 37 13.03 -6.18 15.59
CA MET A 37 13.28 -6.91 14.34
C MET A 37 14.60 -6.45 13.69
N PRO A 38 15.51 -7.39 13.32
CA PRO A 38 16.67 -7.04 12.52
C PRO A 38 16.24 -6.50 11.15
N PHE A 39 16.90 -5.45 10.69
CA PHE A 39 16.66 -4.91 9.36
C PHE A 39 17.33 -5.82 8.32
N GLU A 40 16.53 -6.67 7.67
CA GLU A 40 16.98 -7.54 6.60
C GLU A 40 16.18 -7.28 5.34
N TRP A 41 16.86 -6.84 4.28
CA TRP A 41 16.24 -6.65 2.98
C TRP A 41 16.44 -7.91 2.13
N GLY A 42 15.35 -8.63 1.88
CA GLY A 42 15.36 -9.84 1.06
C GLY A 42 14.37 -9.79 -0.10
N PRO A 43 14.21 -10.92 -0.82
CA PRO A 43 13.30 -11.02 -1.96
C PRO A 43 11.85 -10.66 -1.61
N ALA A 44 11.39 -11.00 -0.41
CA ALA A 44 10.04 -10.69 0.04
C ALA A 44 9.80 -9.18 0.19
N GLN A 45 10.78 -8.44 0.70
CA GLN A 45 10.72 -6.98 0.86
C GLN A 45 10.75 -6.29 -0.50
N GLN A 46 11.63 -6.75 -1.39
CA GLN A 46 11.71 -6.23 -2.76
C GLN A 46 10.40 -6.46 -3.52
N GLN A 47 9.87 -7.69 -3.46
CA GLN A 47 8.62 -8.04 -4.10
C GLN A 47 7.45 -7.21 -3.57
N ALA A 48 7.37 -7.00 -2.25
CA ALA A 48 6.34 -6.15 -1.65
C ALA A 48 6.45 -4.69 -2.10
N GLN A 49 7.66 -4.16 -2.23
CA GLN A 49 7.87 -2.79 -2.71
C GLN A 49 7.43 -2.65 -4.18
N ASP A 50 7.80 -3.59 -5.03
CA ASP A 50 7.48 -3.54 -6.47
C ASP A 50 6.00 -3.81 -6.72
N ASP A 51 5.41 -4.74 -5.98
CA ASP A 51 3.97 -5.03 -6.00
C ASP A 51 3.13 -3.80 -5.61
N LEU A 52 3.54 -3.06 -4.59
CA LEU A 52 2.86 -1.81 -4.19
C LEU A 52 2.97 -0.73 -5.27
N LYS A 53 4.12 -0.59 -5.93
CA LYS A 53 4.30 0.36 -7.04
C LYS A 53 3.41 -0.01 -8.23
N GLN A 54 3.39 -1.30 -8.60
CA GLN A 54 2.56 -1.79 -9.70
C GLN A 54 1.08 -1.62 -9.39
N ALA A 55 0.62 -2.00 -8.20
CA ALA A 55 -0.77 -1.85 -7.81
C ALA A 55 -1.24 -0.39 -7.79
N LEU A 56 -0.33 0.56 -7.53
CA LEU A 56 -0.62 1.99 -7.64
C LEU A 56 -0.74 2.43 -9.11
N LEU A 57 0.17 1.98 -9.99
CA LEU A 57 0.13 2.29 -11.42
C LEU A 57 -1.08 1.69 -12.13
N GLU A 58 -1.50 0.50 -11.73
CA GLU A 58 -2.66 -0.21 -12.27
C GLU A 58 -4.00 0.26 -11.68
N SER A 59 -3.97 1.05 -10.60
CA SER A 59 -5.21 1.50 -9.98
C SER A 59 -6.01 2.36 -10.97
N PRO A 60 -7.29 2.04 -11.23
CA PRO A 60 -8.16 2.95 -11.94
C PRO A 60 -8.25 4.26 -11.15
N ALA A 61 -8.19 5.39 -11.84
CA ALA A 61 -8.44 6.69 -11.22
C ALA A 61 -9.79 6.64 -10.48
N LEU A 62 -9.86 7.21 -9.27
CA LEU A 62 -11.09 7.25 -8.47
C LEU A 62 -12.23 7.76 -9.35
N ARG A 63 -13.20 6.88 -9.63
CA ARG A 63 -14.48 7.35 -10.17
C ARG A 63 -15.17 8.14 -9.07
N SER A 64 -15.63 9.34 -9.40
CA SER A 64 -16.51 10.10 -8.53
C SER A 64 -17.68 9.23 -8.10
N ILE A 65 -18.14 9.40 -6.86
CA ILE A 65 -19.39 8.79 -6.42
C ILE A 65 -20.49 9.28 -7.35
N ASP A 66 -21.17 8.34 -8.00
CA ASP A 66 -22.36 8.61 -8.78
C ASP A 66 -23.56 8.53 -7.84
N TYR A 67 -24.05 9.70 -7.43
CA TYR A 67 -25.19 9.81 -6.52
C TYR A 67 -26.53 9.47 -7.18
N ASP A 68 -26.58 9.41 -8.51
CA ASP A 68 -27.78 9.04 -9.28
C ASP A 68 -27.86 7.52 -9.50
N SER A 69 -26.79 6.79 -9.19
CA SER A 69 -26.76 5.34 -9.27
C SER A 69 -27.68 4.69 -8.24
N LYS A 70 -28.46 3.69 -8.67
CA LYS A 70 -29.27 2.85 -7.77
C LYS A 70 -28.42 1.89 -6.93
N ALA A 71 -27.14 1.74 -7.24
CA ALA A 71 -26.24 0.90 -6.46
C ALA A 71 -25.93 1.58 -5.11
N PRO A 72 -25.83 0.80 -4.01
CA PRO A 72 -25.51 1.38 -2.70
C PRO A 72 -24.10 1.99 -2.73
N VAL A 73 -24.00 3.24 -2.30
CA VAL A 73 -22.71 3.89 -2.03
C VAL A 73 -22.15 3.31 -0.74
N ILE A 74 -21.09 2.51 -0.85
CA ILE A 74 -20.38 1.95 0.29
C ILE A 74 -19.16 2.83 0.55
N LEU A 75 -19.23 3.61 1.64
CA LEU A 75 -18.07 4.33 2.18
C LEU A 75 -17.29 3.33 3.04
N ALA A 76 -16.08 2.97 2.61
CA ALA A 76 -15.17 2.08 3.32
C ALA A 76 -14.22 2.86 4.23
#